data_AF-A0A7X8AI63-F1
#
_entry.id   AF-A0A7X8AI63-F1
#
_cell.length_a   1.000
_cell.length_b   1.000
_cell.length_c   1.000
_cell.angle_alpha   90.00
_cell.angle_beta   90.00
_cell.angle_gamma   90.00
#
_symmetry.space_group_name_H-M   'P 1'
#
loop_
_entity.id
_entity.type
_entity.pdbx_description
1 polymer ?
#
loop_
_entity_poly.entity_id
_entity_poly.type
_entity_poly.pdbx_seq_one_letter_code
_entity_poly.pdbx_strand_id
1 'polypeptide(L)'
;MVDDASGLVVLSGESTVRDSLRILYRTAFKVAKLVIDEEARLISKDELVAALEKGFGDMPLREVLWPKGSQSIGTMGEVTPPFPLLRIEDGFIFANEAARELIGQSSIEKLGLKEDTSECAMLNLESGEFALVEPLGYGFFIVKKLDKKEVEEILETARWAAIGKTLWRYLEDRGLTIKVEEQSKKGNIPLSWKGLEFGFLMCRKTRKNQGRTKKKNDNSSVS
;
A
#
# COMPACT_ATOMS: atom_id res chain seq x y z
N MET A 1 18.93 -13.54 -22.81
CA MET A 1 17.68 -13.09 -22.18
C MET A 1 17.68 -13.69 -20.80
N VAL A 2 18.00 -12.89 -19.79
CA VAL A 2 17.99 -13.36 -18.39
C VAL A 2 16.55 -13.20 -17.92
N ASP A 3 15.89 -14.32 -17.63
CA ASP A 3 14.55 -14.34 -17.07
C ASP A 3 14.59 -13.75 -15.67
N ASP A 4 14.22 -12.47 -15.58
CA ASP A 4 14.08 -11.76 -14.31
C ASP A 4 12.73 -12.14 -13.69
N ALA A 5 12.74 -13.15 -12.83
CA ALA A 5 11.55 -13.68 -12.15
C ALA A 5 10.84 -12.66 -11.22
N SER A 6 11.39 -11.46 -11.07
CA SER A 6 10.90 -10.41 -10.15
C SER A 6 9.70 -9.61 -10.66
N GLY A 7 9.36 -9.66 -11.96
CA GLY A 7 8.23 -8.93 -12.54
C GLY A 7 8.31 -7.39 -12.46
N LEU A 8 9.41 -6.86 -11.93
CA LEU A 8 9.69 -5.42 -11.83
C LEU A 8 9.95 -4.83 -13.22
N VAL A 9 9.66 -3.53 -13.35
CA VAL A 9 10.15 -2.75 -14.50
C VAL A 9 11.66 -2.77 -14.49
N VAL A 10 12.26 -3.30 -15.55
CA VAL A 10 13.71 -3.28 -15.74
C VAL A 10 14.08 -2.05 -16.58
N LEU A 11 14.89 -1.17 -16.00
CA LEU A 11 15.44 0.01 -16.64
C LEU A 11 16.90 -0.25 -17.01
N SER A 12 17.31 0.25 -18.16
CA SER A 12 18.71 0.20 -18.59
C SER A 12 19.43 1.47 -18.14
N GLY A 13 20.73 1.36 -17.83
CA GLY A 13 21.63 2.50 -17.63
C GLY A 13 21.61 3.56 -18.74
N GLU A 14 21.26 3.17 -19.97
CA GLU A 14 21.16 4.05 -21.13
C GLU A 14 19.81 4.81 -21.18
N SER A 15 18.83 4.41 -20.38
CA SER A 15 17.53 5.11 -20.33
C SER A 15 17.72 6.48 -19.70
N THR A 16 17.01 7.50 -20.20
CA THR A 16 17.06 8.84 -19.57
C THR A 16 16.26 8.85 -18.27
N VAL A 17 16.55 9.81 -17.38
CA VAL A 17 15.73 10.04 -16.17
C VAL A 17 14.26 10.26 -16.53
N ARG A 18 13.99 11.08 -17.55
CA ARG A 18 12.62 11.38 -17.99
C ARG A 18 11.90 10.16 -18.54
N ASP A 19 12.56 9.34 -19.36
CA ASP A 19 11.95 8.12 -19.91
C ASP A 19 11.71 7.10 -18.81
N SER A 20 12.65 6.97 -17.88
CA SER A 20 12.54 6.07 -16.73
C SER A 20 11.36 6.45 -15.83
N LEU A 21 11.17 7.74 -15.55
CA LEU A 21 9.98 8.26 -14.87
C LEU A 21 8.71 7.93 -15.65
N ARG A 22 8.71 8.18 -16.96
CA ARG A 22 7.53 7.93 -17.79
C ARG A 22 7.13 6.46 -17.77
N ILE A 23 8.10 5.55 -17.77
CA ILE A 23 7.86 4.11 -17.64
C ILE A 23 7.30 3.80 -16.26
N LEU A 24 7.93 4.27 -15.19
CA LEU A 24 7.47 4.04 -13.80
C LEU A 24 6.07 4.60 -13.52
N TYR A 25 5.73 5.78 -14.04
CA TYR A 25 4.40 6.38 -13.89
C TYR A 25 3.31 5.67 -14.68
N ARG A 26 3.67 4.87 -15.69
CA ARG A 26 2.73 3.98 -16.40
C ARG A 26 2.48 2.66 -15.67
N THR A 27 3.18 2.43 -14.57
CA THR A 27 3.05 1.21 -13.77
C THR A 27 2.59 1.50 -12.36
N ALA A 28 1.96 0.50 -11.73
CA ALA A 28 1.61 0.55 -10.31
C ALA A 28 2.84 0.50 -9.39
N PHE A 29 4.01 0.14 -9.92
CA PHE A 29 5.23 0.01 -9.14
C PHE A 29 5.75 1.36 -8.67
N LYS A 30 6.22 1.40 -7.41
CA LYS A 30 6.88 2.57 -6.81
C LYS A 30 8.39 2.58 -7.07
N VAL A 31 8.95 1.44 -7.47
CA VAL A 31 10.38 1.22 -7.73
C VAL A 31 10.57 0.43 -9.01
N ALA A 32 11.73 0.59 -9.65
CA ALA A 32 12.17 -0.18 -10.81
C ALA A 32 13.56 -0.77 -10.55
N LYS A 33 13.88 -1.85 -11.27
CA LYS A 33 15.21 -2.46 -11.26
C LYS A 33 16.05 -1.81 -12.36
N LEU A 34 17.07 -1.06 -11.98
CA LEU A 34 18.06 -0.49 -12.87
C LEU A 34 19.21 -1.47 -13.08
N VAL A 35 19.54 -1.79 -14.33
CA VAL A 35 20.69 -2.64 -14.69
C VAL A 35 21.73 -1.81 -15.44
N ILE A 36 22.95 -1.74 -14.89
CA ILE A 36 24.13 -1.05 -15.45
C ILE A 36 25.30 -2.02 -15.37
N ASP A 37 25.97 -2.32 -16.47
CA ASP A 37 27.18 -3.16 -16.51
C ASP A 37 27.07 -4.47 -15.70
N GLU A 38 25.93 -5.16 -15.83
CA GLU A 38 25.59 -6.40 -15.10
C GLU A 38 25.30 -6.24 -13.60
N GLU A 39 25.45 -5.03 -13.04
CA GLU A 39 24.97 -4.69 -11.69
C GLU A 39 23.51 -4.25 -11.70
N ALA A 40 22.71 -4.82 -10.81
CA ALA A 40 21.32 -4.46 -10.62
C ALA A 40 21.12 -3.64 -9.34
N ARG A 41 20.40 -2.53 -9.44
CA ARG A 41 20.02 -1.67 -8.31
C ARG A 41 18.52 -1.34 -8.37
N LEU A 42 17.94 -0.98 -7.24
CA LEU A 42 16.57 -0.47 -7.21
C LEU A 42 16.59 1.04 -7.25
N ILE A 43 15.68 1.61 -8.05
CA ILE A 43 15.48 3.05 -8.16
C ILE A 43 14.01 3.39 -7.95
N SER A 44 13.75 4.35 -7.08
CA SER A 44 12.41 4.83 -6.74
C SER A 44 11.93 5.94 -7.67
N LYS A 45 10.61 6.16 -7.69
CA LYS A 45 10.03 7.35 -8.34
C LYS A 45 10.64 8.64 -7.78
N ASP A 46 10.83 8.71 -6.47
CA ASP A 46 11.29 9.92 -5.79
C ASP A 46 12.73 10.28 -6.18
N GLU A 47 13.62 9.30 -6.35
CA GLU A 47 15.00 9.54 -6.81
C GLU A 47 15.05 10.09 -8.23
N LEU A 48 14.23 9.53 -9.11
CA LEU A 48 14.13 10.01 -10.47
C LEU A 48 13.49 11.39 -10.55
N VAL A 49 12.50 11.70 -9.71
CA VAL A 49 11.91 13.04 -9.60
C VAL A 49 12.96 14.04 -9.10
N ALA A 50 13.72 13.70 -8.05
CA ALA A 50 14.79 14.55 -7.53
C ALA A 50 15.90 14.80 -8.58
N ALA A 51 16.23 13.79 -9.40
CA ALA A 51 17.16 13.94 -10.50
C ALA A 51 16.60 14.86 -11.61
N LEU A 52 15.30 14.73 -11.92
CA LEU A 52 14.62 15.59 -12.88
C LEU A 52 14.59 17.05 -12.40
N GLU A 53 14.29 17.29 -11.13
CA GLU A 53 14.28 18.63 -10.51
C GLU A 53 15.65 19.31 -10.54
N LYS A 54 16.73 18.53 -10.50
CA LYS A 54 18.12 19.00 -10.64
C LYS A 54 18.55 19.25 -12.09
N GLY A 55 17.67 19.04 -13.06
CA GLY A 55 17.95 19.30 -14.48
C GLY A 55 18.55 18.12 -15.24
N PHE A 56 18.60 16.92 -14.67
CA PHE A 56 19.18 15.73 -15.30
C PHE A 56 18.21 14.94 -16.18
N GLY A 57 17.08 15.54 -16.58
CA GLY A 57 15.98 14.84 -17.25
C GLY A 57 16.38 14.08 -18.52
N ASP A 58 17.30 14.64 -19.31
CA ASP A 58 17.79 14.05 -20.56
C ASP A 58 19.08 13.24 -20.39
N MET A 59 19.62 13.16 -19.17
CA MET A 59 20.83 12.39 -18.90
C MET A 59 20.53 10.89 -18.74
N PRO A 60 21.40 10.01 -19.26
CA PRO A 60 21.32 8.57 -18.99
C PRO A 60 21.41 8.27 -17.50
N LEU A 61 20.65 7.28 -17.02
CA LEU A 61 20.64 6.87 -15.61
C LEU A 61 22.03 6.48 -15.11
N ARG A 62 22.86 5.87 -15.96
CA ARG A 62 24.25 5.54 -15.61
C ARG A 62 25.08 6.78 -15.26
N GLU A 63 24.80 7.94 -15.87
CA GLU A 63 25.60 9.16 -15.64
C GLU A 63 25.10 9.94 -14.42
N VAL A 64 23.82 9.82 -14.11
CA VAL A 64 23.16 10.48 -12.97
C VAL A 64 23.41 9.71 -11.67
N LEU A 65 23.41 8.38 -11.74
CA LEU A 65 23.44 7.49 -10.57
C LEU A 65 24.77 6.77 -10.40
N TRP A 66 25.66 6.87 -11.39
CA TRP A 66 27.03 6.37 -11.32
C TRP A 66 28.04 7.49 -11.60
N PRO A 67 28.44 8.26 -10.58
CA PRO A 67 29.60 9.12 -10.72
C PRO A 67 30.81 8.23 -11.06
N LYS A 68 31.49 8.52 -12.17
CA LYS A 68 32.74 7.85 -12.58
C LYS A 68 33.74 7.85 -11.42
N GLY A 69 33.93 6.73 -10.72
CA GLY A 69 34.85 6.71 -9.58
C GLY A 69 34.98 5.45 -8.73
N SER A 70 34.19 4.39 -8.92
CA SER A 70 34.29 3.20 -8.04
C SER A 70 34.24 1.89 -8.84
N GLN A 71 35.44 1.38 -9.17
CA GLN A 71 35.65 0.01 -9.64
C GLN A 71 35.88 -0.93 -8.44
N SER A 72 35.08 -2.00 -8.41
CA SER A 72 35.33 -3.36 -7.88
C SER A 72 35.85 -3.57 -6.44
N ILE A 73 35.16 -4.42 -5.66
CA ILE A 73 35.59 -5.79 -5.30
C ILE A 73 34.52 -6.47 -4.41
N GLY A 74 33.91 -7.54 -4.93
CA GLY A 74 33.85 -8.85 -4.28
C GLY A 74 33.36 -8.98 -2.83
N THR A 75 32.11 -8.65 -2.58
CA THR A 75 31.16 -9.26 -1.63
C THR A 75 29.83 -8.58 -1.90
N MET A 76 28.68 -9.12 -1.47
CA MET A 76 27.44 -8.34 -1.35
C MET A 76 27.64 -7.23 -0.28
N GLY A 77 28.49 -6.26 -0.58
CA GLY A 77 28.69 -5.02 0.14
C GLY A 77 28.05 -3.91 -0.69
N GLU A 78 26.80 -3.63 -0.33
CA GLU A 78 26.39 -2.28 0.03
C GLU A 78 26.76 -1.17 -0.97
N VAL A 79 26.02 -1.10 -2.08
CA VAL A 79 25.38 0.19 -2.41
C VAL A 79 23.94 0.09 -1.92
N THR A 80 23.82 0.20 -0.61
CA THR A 80 22.57 0.24 0.12
C THR A 80 21.72 1.38 -0.44
N PRO A 81 20.48 1.15 -0.90
CA PRO A 81 19.64 2.26 -1.32
C PRO A 81 19.55 3.28 -0.16
N PRO A 82 19.62 4.60 -0.44
CA PRO A 82 19.75 5.61 0.62
C PRO A 82 18.48 5.75 1.47
N PHE A 83 17.42 5.03 1.13
CA PHE A 83 16.15 5.03 1.84
C PHE A 83 15.96 3.73 2.64
N PRO A 84 15.26 3.79 3.78
CA PRO A 84 14.99 2.63 4.62
C PRO A 84 14.16 1.56 3.88
N LEU A 85 14.78 0.45 3.51
CA LEU A 85 14.16 -0.63 2.73
C LEU A 85 14.20 -1.96 3.49
N LEU A 86 13.07 -2.67 3.47
CA LEU A 86 12.94 -4.06 3.87
C LEU A 86 12.61 -4.92 2.64
N ARG A 87 13.14 -6.14 2.63
CA ARG A 87 12.83 -7.19 1.65
C ARG A 87 12.47 -8.47 2.39
N ILE A 88 11.40 -9.11 1.97
CA ILE A 88 11.04 -10.45 2.40
C ILE A 88 11.44 -11.42 1.31
N GLU A 89 12.25 -12.40 1.66
CA GLU A 89 12.69 -13.46 0.76
C GLU A 89 12.77 -14.76 1.57
N ASP A 90 12.13 -15.82 1.07
CA ASP A 90 12.06 -17.13 1.74
C ASP A 90 11.53 -17.07 3.20
N GLY A 91 10.64 -16.11 3.48
CA GLY A 91 10.08 -15.87 4.82
C GLY A 91 11.02 -15.15 5.80
N PHE A 92 12.19 -14.73 5.36
CA PHE A 92 13.12 -13.92 6.14
C PHE A 92 13.02 -12.45 5.77
N ILE A 93 13.14 -11.57 6.76
CA ILE A 93 13.14 -10.12 6.56
C ILE A 93 14.58 -9.63 6.53
N PHE A 94 14.98 -9.12 5.37
CA PHE A 94 16.25 -8.46 5.13
C PHE A 94 16.05 -6.95 5.20
N ALA A 95 16.90 -6.28 5.98
CA ALA A 95 16.87 -4.83 6.12
C ALA A 95 18.19 -4.23 5.64
N ASN A 96 18.07 -3.17 4.84
CA ASN A 96 19.22 -2.37 4.46
C ASN A 96 19.70 -1.52 5.66
N GLU A 97 20.90 -0.93 5.57
CA GLU A 97 21.47 -0.14 6.66
C GLU A 97 20.55 1.01 7.11
N ALA A 98 20.01 1.79 6.17
CA ALA A 98 19.08 2.87 6.48
C ALA A 98 17.82 2.40 7.24
N ALA A 99 17.30 1.21 6.95
CA ALA A 99 16.20 0.61 7.71
C ALA A 99 16.66 0.14 9.09
N ARG A 100 17.82 -0.50 9.19
CA ARG A 100 18.39 -0.93 10.47
C ARG A 100 18.63 0.26 11.40
N GLU A 101 19.16 1.36 10.87
CA GLU A 101 19.33 2.61 11.61
C GLU A 101 17.99 3.23 12.05
N LEU A 102 16.98 3.19 11.17
CA LEU A 102 15.70 3.82 11.46
C LEU A 102 14.87 3.07 12.51
N ILE A 103 14.75 1.74 12.38
CA ILE A 103 13.82 0.96 13.22
C ILE A 103 14.48 -0.01 14.18
N GLY A 104 15.79 -0.25 14.05
CA GLY A 104 16.53 -1.17 14.88
C GLY A 104 16.27 -2.65 14.55
N GLN A 105 17.28 -3.48 14.82
CA GLN A 105 17.26 -4.92 14.52
C GLN A 105 16.13 -5.67 15.25
N SER A 106 15.85 -5.31 16.50
CA SER A 106 14.81 -5.92 17.34
C SER A 106 13.39 -5.69 16.80
N SER A 107 13.13 -4.55 16.16
CA SER A 107 11.84 -4.25 15.53
C SER A 107 11.65 -5.01 14.23
N ILE A 108 12.73 -5.23 13.47
CA ILE A 108 12.73 -6.00 12.22
C ILE A 108 12.33 -7.46 12.50
N GLU A 109 12.87 -8.07 13.55
CA GLU A 109 12.57 -9.46 13.91
C GLU A 109 11.11 -9.66 14.39
N LYS A 110 10.47 -8.59 14.87
CA LYS A 110 9.07 -8.60 15.32
C LYS A 110 8.07 -8.27 14.21
N LEU A 111 8.53 -7.89 13.02
CA LEU A 111 7.67 -7.60 11.89
C LEU A 111 7.02 -8.90 11.38
N GLY A 112 5.73 -9.07 11.64
CA GLY A 112 4.93 -10.19 11.12
C GLY A 112 4.51 -10.01 9.67
N LEU A 113 5.35 -9.40 8.83
CA LEU A 113 5.04 -9.15 7.43
C LEU A 113 5.13 -10.44 6.61
N LYS A 114 4.29 -10.56 5.58
CA LYS A 114 4.38 -11.61 4.58
C LYS A 114 4.71 -10.99 3.23
N GLU A 115 5.34 -11.77 2.36
CA GLU A 115 5.79 -11.33 1.04
C GLU A 115 4.64 -10.77 0.17
N ASP A 116 3.46 -11.39 0.31
CA ASP A 116 2.24 -11.03 -0.43
C ASP A 116 1.41 -9.92 0.25
N THR A 117 1.88 -9.36 1.38
CA THR A 117 1.11 -8.36 2.12
C THR A 117 1.07 -7.03 1.35
N SER A 118 -0.14 -6.62 0.96
CA SER A 118 -0.41 -5.28 0.42
C SER A 118 -0.85 -4.26 1.48
N GLU A 119 -0.82 -4.65 2.76
CA GLU A 119 -1.22 -3.80 3.88
C GLU A 119 -0.04 -2.99 4.41
N CYS A 120 -0.30 -1.73 4.78
CA CYS A 120 0.67 -0.93 5.53
C CYS A 120 0.67 -1.34 7.00
N ALA A 121 1.83 -1.31 7.64
CA ALA A 121 1.98 -1.56 9.07
C ALA A 121 2.55 -0.33 9.79
N MET A 122 1.99 0.01 10.95
CA MET A 122 2.55 1.05 11.81
C MET A 122 3.32 0.40 12.95
N LEU A 123 4.60 0.73 13.09
CA LEU A 123 5.50 0.24 14.10
C LEU A 123 5.71 1.27 15.21
N ASN A 124 5.73 0.80 16.44
CA ASN A 124 6.19 1.56 17.59
C ASN A 124 7.68 1.24 17.80
N LEU A 125 8.53 2.26 17.71
CA LEU A 125 9.97 2.15 17.86
C LEU A 125 10.35 2.15 19.34
N GLU A 126 11.52 1.59 19.66
CA GLU A 126 12.03 1.61 21.05
C GLU A 126 12.28 3.03 21.56
N SER A 127 12.48 4.00 20.66
CA SER A 127 12.56 5.43 20.99
C SER A 127 11.22 6.05 21.43
N GLY A 128 10.11 5.33 21.29
CA GLY A 128 8.74 5.83 21.51
C GLY A 128 8.16 6.58 20.32
N GLU A 129 8.89 6.65 19.20
CA GLU A 129 8.43 7.21 17.94
C GLU A 129 7.72 6.15 17.08
N PHE A 130 7.11 6.57 15.99
CA PHE A 130 6.40 5.67 15.08
C PHE A 130 7.04 5.64 13.70
N ALA A 131 7.01 4.46 13.08
CA ALA A 131 7.37 4.29 11.68
C ALA A 131 6.22 3.62 10.92
N LEU A 132 6.03 4.03 9.67
CA LEU A 132 5.15 3.38 8.72
C LEU A 132 5.98 2.45 7.83
N VAL A 133 5.54 1.22 7.70
CA VAL A 133 6.03 0.26 6.72
C VAL A 133 5.01 0.17 5.62
N GLU A 134 5.38 0.61 4.42
CA GLU A 134 4.51 0.59 3.24
C GLU A 134 5.00 -0.47 2.26
N PRO A 135 4.12 -1.33 1.74
CA PRO A 135 4.48 -2.24 0.67
C PRO A 135 4.78 -1.46 -0.62
N LEU A 136 5.86 -1.87 -1.28
CA LEU A 136 6.23 -1.47 -2.63
C LEU A 136 5.81 -2.54 -3.66
N GLY A 137 5.51 -3.76 -3.19
CA GLY A 137 5.19 -4.94 -3.98
C GLY A 137 6.33 -5.96 -3.99
N TYR A 138 6.01 -7.22 -4.30
CA TYR A 138 6.98 -8.32 -4.45
C TYR A 138 7.92 -8.49 -3.25
N GLY A 139 7.35 -8.50 -2.04
CA GLY A 139 8.15 -8.64 -0.82
C GLY A 139 8.96 -7.42 -0.41
N PHE A 140 8.93 -6.32 -1.17
CA PHE A 140 9.63 -5.09 -0.80
C PHE A 140 8.74 -4.13 -0.04
N PHE A 141 9.32 -3.49 0.99
CA PHE A 141 8.66 -2.51 1.82
C PHE A 141 9.57 -1.32 2.08
N ILE A 142 9.03 -0.11 2.05
CA ILE A 142 9.73 1.09 2.49
C ILE A 142 9.34 1.41 3.93
N VAL A 143 10.29 1.87 4.72
CA VAL A 143 10.06 2.32 6.08
C VAL A 143 10.20 3.83 6.14
N LYS A 144 9.21 4.50 6.73
CA LYS A 144 9.17 5.96 6.86
C LYS A 144 8.91 6.32 8.31
N LYS A 145 9.68 7.26 8.84
CA LYS A 145 9.38 7.84 10.14
C LYS A 145 8.10 8.66 10.02
N LEU A 146 7.17 8.48 10.95
CA LEU A 146 5.97 9.28 11.03
C LEU A 146 6.18 10.45 12.00
N ASP A 147 5.69 11.61 11.62
CA ASP A 147 5.61 12.73 12.55
C ASP A 147 4.40 12.60 13.49
N LYS A 148 4.38 13.41 14.56
CA LYS A 148 3.32 13.34 15.57
C LYS A 148 1.93 13.60 14.99
N LYS A 149 1.82 14.52 14.03
CA LYS A 149 0.54 14.90 13.42
C LYS A 149 0.02 13.78 12.53
N GLU A 150 0.90 13.17 11.73
CA GLU A 150 0.56 11.99 10.92
C GLU A 150 0.06 10.83 11.78
N VAL A 151 0.74 10.56 12.91
CA VAL A 151 0.30 9.54 13.87
C VAL A 151 -1.07 9.87 14.44
N GLU A 152 -1.30 11.11 14.87
CA GLU A 152 -2.60 11.55 15.40
C GLU A 152 -3.72 11.36 14.36
N GLU A 153 -3.48 11.75 13.10
CA GLU A 153 -4.46 11.61 12.02
C GLU A 153 -4.76 10.13 11.69
N ILE A 154 -3.74 9.28 11.65
CA ILE A 154 -3.88 7.84 11.41
C ILE A 154 -4.70 7.18 12.53
N LEU A 155 -4.35 7.47 13.79
CA LEU A 155 -5.04 6.91 14.96
C LEU A 155 -6.49 7.41 15.07
N GLU A 156 -6.73 8.70 14.80
CA GLU A 156 -8.09 9.25 14.78
C GLU A 156 -8.95 8.57 13.70
N THR A 157 -8.39 8.41 12.50
CA THR A 157 -9.06 7.72 11.39
C THR A 157 -9.38 6.27 11.74
N ALA A 158 -8.41 5.54 12.31
CA ALA A 158 -8.58 4.15 12.75
C ALA A 158 -9.68 4.04 13.83
N ARG A 159 -9.73 4.98 14.77
CA ARG A 159 -10.76 5.04 15.82
C ARG A 159 -12.15 5.22 15.22
N TRP A 160 -12.32 6.19 14.31
CA TRP A 160 -13.61 6.42 13.64
C TRP A 160 -14.05 5.22 12.79
N ALA A 161 -13.11 4.59 12.09
CA ALA A 161 -13.38 3.37 11.33
C ALA A 161 -13.85 2.21 12.23
N ALA A 162 -13.20 2.01 13.39
CA ALA A 162 -13.58 0.99 14.35
C ALA A 162 -14.98 1.23 14.96
N ILE A 163 -15.27 2.48 15.33
CA ILE A 163 -16.60 2.88 15.81
C ILE A 163 -17.65 2.65 14.73
N GLY A 164 -17.38 3.10 13.50
CA GLY A 164 -18.27 2.92 12.35
C GLY A 164 -18.57 1.45 12.07
N LYS A 165 -17.55 0.59 12.05
CA LYS A 165 -17.70 -0.87 11.87
C LYS A 165 -18.52 -1.51 12.98
N THR A 166 -18.34 -1.06 14.22
CA THR A 166 -19.10 -1.58 15.38
C THR A 166 -20.57 -1.17 15.29
N LEU A 167 -20.84 0.10 14.99
CA LEU A 167 -22.20 0.61 14.81
C LEU A 167 -22.90 -0.09 13.63
N TRP A 168 -22.18 -0.33 12.54
CA TRP A 168 -22.68 -1.05 11.39
C TRP A 168 -23.16 -2.45 11.76
N ARG A 169 -22.32 -3.23 12.45
CA ARG A 169 -22.68 -4.57 12.94
C ARG A 169 -23.89 -4.54 13.87
N TYR A 170 -23.92 -3.61 14.82
CA TYR A 170 -25.04 -3.45 15.74
C TYR A 170 -26.38 -3.21 15.03
N LEU A 171 -26.37 -2.43 13.94
CA LEU A 171 -27.57 -2.17 13.14
C LEU A 171 -27.97 -3.40 12.30
N GLU A 172 -27.01 -4.13 11.75
CA GLU A 172 -27.25 -5.41 11.06
C GLU A 172 -27.89 -6.45 11.99
N ASP A 173 -27.40 -6.57 13.22
CA ASP A 173 -27.96 -7.46 14.25
C ASP A 173 -29.42 -7.12 14.60
N ARG A 174 -29.81 -5.86 14.43
CA ARG A 174 -31.21 -5.39 14.61
C ARG A 174 -32.08 -5.58 13.37
N GLY A 175 -31.58 -6.26 12.34
CA GLY A 175 -32.30 -6.49 11.10
C GLY A 175 -32.43 -5.23 10.26
N LEU A 176 -31.41 -4.37 10.26
CA LEU A 176 -31.25 -3.29 9.29
C LEU A 176 -30.16 -3.71 8.29
N THR A 177 -30.47 -3.66 7.00
CA THR A 177 -29.48 -3.77 5.93
C THR A 177 -28.89 -2.40 5.68
N ILE A 178 -27.58 -2.29 5.82
CA ILE A 178 -26.82 -1.08 5.51
C ILE A 178 -25.98 -1.33 4.27
N LYS A 179 -25.97 -0.40 3.32
CA LYS A 179 -25.07 -0.43 2.15
C LYS A 179 -24.59 0.98 1.83
N VAL A 180 -23.38 1.08 1.29
CA VAL A 180 -22.92 2.30 0.60
C VAL A 180 -23.28 2.17 -0.87
N GLU A 181 -23.98 3.16 -1.42
CA GLU A 181 -24.30 3.28 -2.84
C GLU A 181 -23.55 4.49 -3.42
N GLU A 182 -23.06 4.37 -4.65
CA GLU A 182 -22.39 5.48 -5.34
C GLU A 182 -23.38 6.58 -5.78
N GLN A 183 -24.64 6.21 -6.02
CA GLN A 183 -25.67 7.13 -6.49
C GLN A 183 -26.66 7.49 -5.38
N SER A 184 -27.04 8.76 -5.35
CA SER A 184 -28.06 9.27 -4.43
C SER A 184 -29.45 8.72 -4.79
N LYS A 185 -30.14 8.18 -3.78
CA LYS A 185 -31.56 7.81 -3.88
C LYS A 185 -32.33 8.43 -2.72
N LYS A 186 -33.63 8.62 -2.89
CA LYS A 186 -34.52 9.21 -1.88
C LYS A 186 -34.40 8.45 -0.55
N GLY A 187 -33.95 9.15 0.49
CA GLY A 187 -33.78 8.62 1.84
C GLY A 187 -32.39 8.06 2.15
N ASN A 188 -31.45 8.04 1.19
CA ASN A 188 -30.05 7.75 1.49
C ASN A 188 -29.39 8.98 2.16
N ILE A 189 -28.43 8.71 3.05
CA ILE A 189 -27.68 9.74 3.79
C ILE A 189 -26.33 9.94 3.09
N PRO A 190 -25.94 11.17 2.69
CA PRO A 190 -24.63 11.39 2.09
C PRO A 190 -23.51 11.10 3.08
N LEU A 191 -22.49 10.36 2.63
CA LEU A 191 -21.25 10.13 3.36
C LEU A 191 -20.20 11.07 2.81
N SER A 192 -19.95 12.16 3.53
CA SER A 192 -18.93 13.14 3.17
C SER A 192 -17.99 13.39 4.34
N TRP A 193 -16.68 13.46 4.08
CA TRP A 193 -15.68 13.85 5.07
C TRP A 193 -14.74 14.89 4.49
N LYS A 194 -14.60 16.04 5.16
CA LYS A 194 -13.75 17.17 4.74
C LYS A 194 -13.93 17.55 3.24
N GLY A 195 -15.17 17.49 2.74
CA GLY A 195 -15.49 17.85 1.35
C GLY A 195 -15.29 16.74 0.31
N LEU A 196 -14.80 15.56 0.70
CA LEU A 196 -14.77 14.37 -0.15
C LEU A 196 -16.08 13.58 0.03
N GLU A 197 -16.75 13.25 -1.07
CA GLU A 197 -17.91 12.36 -1.08
C GLU A 197 -17.48 10.90 -1.27
N PHE A 198 -17.93 10.03 -0.36
CA PHE A 198 -17.67 8.59 -0.37
C PHE A 198 -18.89 7.78 -0.85
N GLY A 199 -19.95 8.48 -1.26
CA GLY A 199 -21.23 7.90 -1.68
C GLY A 199 -22.34 8.16 -0.67
N PHE A 200 -23.35 7.29 -0.67
CA PHE A 200 -24.58 7.47 0.07
C PHE A 200 -24.90 6.21 0.89
N LEU A 201 -25.10 6.39 2.19
CA LEU A 201 -25.51 5.34 3.10
C LEU A 201 -27.00 5.06 2.92
N MET A 202 -27.32 3.84 2.50
CA MET A 202 -28.66 3.28 2.47
C MET A 202 -28.88 2.42 3.71
N CYS A 203 -29.96 2.68 4.45
CA CYS A 203 -30.37 1.87 5.60
C CYS A 203 -31.83 1.44 5.44
N ARG A 204 -32.10 0.14 5.42
CA ARG A 204 -33.45 -0.42 5.27
C ARG A 204 -33.69 -1.57 6.23
N LYS A 205 -34.89 -1.66 6.77
CA LYS A 205 -35.30 -2.81 7.59
C LYS A 205 -35.41 -4.06 6.72
N THR A 206 -34.74 -5.13 7.12
CA THR A 206 -34.80 -6.42 6.44
C THR A 206 -36.23 -6.94 6.54
N ARG A 207 -36.89 -7.18 5.40
CA ARG A 207 -38.23 -7.78 5.39
C ARG A 207 -38.10 -9.21 5.89
N LYS A 208 -38.71 -9.53 7.03
CA LYS A 208 -38.98 -10.93 7.39
C LYS A 208 -39.86 -11.51 6.28
N ASN A 209 -39.40 -12.57 5.62
CA ASN A 209 -40.28 -13.40 4.80
C ASN A 209 -41.36 -13.97 5.72
N GLN A 210 -42.49 -13.28 5.83
CA GLN A 210 -43.70 -13.91 6.34
C GLN A 210 -44.06 -15.00 5.32
N GLY A 211 -43.79 -16.24 5.69
CA GLY A 211 -44.33 -17.39 4.99
C GLY A 211 -45.84 -17.18 4.85
N ARG A 212 -46.30 -17.03 3.60
CA ARG A 212 -47.71 -17.13 3.26
C ARG A 212 -48.17 -18.55 3.60
N THR A 213 -48.64 -18.78 4.82
CA THR A 213 -49.57 -19.87 5.10
C THR A 213 -50.88 -19.53 4.40
N LYS A 214 -51.00 -20.00 3.16
CA LYS A 214 -52.23 -19.96 2.39
C LYS A 214 -53.20 -20.91 3.10
N LYS A 215 -54.11 -20.39 3.94
CA LYS A 215 -55.29 -21.16 4.41
C LYS A 215 -56.03 -21.63 3.15
N LYS A 216 -56.02 -22.95 2.91
CA LYS A 216 -56.98 -23.60 2.03
C LYS A 216 -58.35 -23.43 2.70
N ASN A 217 -59.21 -22.61 2.10
CA ASN A 217 -60.65 -22.72 2.36
C ASN A 217 -61.11 -23.97 1.62
N ASP A 218 -61.34 -25.05 2.35
CA ASP A 218 -62.15 -26.15 1.85
C ASP A 218 -63.61 -25.70 1.89
N ASN A 219 -64.09 -25.17 0.77
CA ASN A 219 -65.52 -25.08 0.50
C ASN A 219 -65.99 -26.48 0.08
N SER A 220 -66.47 -27.25 1.06
CA SER A 220 -67.33 -28.40 0.79
C SER A 220 -68.73 -27.89 0.39
N SER A 221 -69.02 -27.91 -0.91
CA SER A 221 -70.38 -27.79 -1.42
C SER A 221 -70.50 -28.44 -2.80
N VAL A 222 -70.94 -29.71 -2.81
CA VAL A 222 -71.64 -30.39 -3.91
C VAL A 222 -72.63 -31.32 -3.18
N SER A 223 -73.91 -30.96 -3.13
CA SER A 223 -75.00 -31.52 -3.97
C SER A 223 -75.16 -33.02 -3.80
#